data_AF-A0A2K3K7C4-F1
#
_entry.id   AF-A0A2K3K7C4-F1
#
_cell.length_a   1.000
_cell.length_b   1.000
_cell.length_c   1.000
_cell.angle_alpha   90.00
_cell.angle_beta   90.00
_cell.angle_gamma   90.00
#
_symmetry.space_group_name_H-M   'P 1'
#
loop_
_entity.id
_entity.type
_entity.pdbx_description
1 polymer ?
#
loop_
_entity_poly.entity_id
_entity_poly.type
_entity_poly.pdbx_seq_one_letter_code
_entity_poly.pdbx_strand_id
1 'polypeptide(L)'
;MLHAAQNGIIEFINAMKDVNPDLLSAIDNRHRGIFWYAIVNCRQNVFRLIYSLNGSRKDMILNGIDAFGNNLLHTTAHLGSSSDSYNRSGAALQMQSEIQWFKAVEELMHPMFREAKNVDGKKPYELF
;
A
#
# COMPACT_ATOMS: atom_id res chain seq x y z
N MET A 1 5.02 6.38 -13.05
CA MET A 1 4.37 5.25 -12.33
C MET A 1 4.03 5.62 -10.89
N LEU A 2 5.01 5.85 -10.01
CA LEU A 2 4.75 6.06 -8.57
C LEU A 2 3.85 7.26 -8.27
N HIS A 3 4.06 8.40 -8.94
CA HIS A 3 3.21 9.58 -8.76
C HIS A 3 1.77 9.36 -9.24
N ALA A 4 1.58 8.59 -10.32
CA ALA A 4 0.25 8.19 -10.76
C ALA A 4 -0.42 7.26 -9.72
N ALA A 5 0.35 6.35 -9.12
CA ALA A 5 -0.12 5.46 -8.07
C ALA A 5 -0.54 6.22 -6.80
N GLN A 6 0.26 7.20 -6.39
CA GLN A 6 -0.01 8.11 -5.28
C GLN A 6 -1.33 8.88 -5.47
N ASN A 7 -1.62 9.31 -6.70
CA ASN A 7 -2.81 10.10 -7.03
C ASN A 7 -4.00 9.27 -7.52
N GLY A 8 -3.84 7.96 -7.70
CA GLY A 8 -4.92 7.08 -8.16
C GLY A 8 -5.22 7.19 -9.65
N ILE A 9 -4.27 7.65 -10.48
CA ILE A 9 -4.44 7.81 -11.93
C ILE A 9 -4.23 6.46 -12.62
N ILE A 10 -5.24 5.60 -12.54
CA ILE A 10 -5.17 4.19 -12.99
C ILE A 10 -5.07 4.05 -14.51
N GLU A 11 -5.71 4.95 -15.25
CA GLU A 11 -5.71 4.98 -16.72
C GLU A 11 -4.29 5.14 -17.25
N PHE A 12 -3.52 6.04 -16.64
CA PHE A 12 -2.10 6.21 -16.95
C PHE A 12 -1.29 4.95 -16.63
N ILE A 13 -1.51 4.34 -15.45
CA ILE A 13 -0.79 3.13 -15.05
C ILE A 13 -1.06 1.98 -16.04
N ASN A 14 -2.31 1.79 -16.44
CA ASN A 14 -2.70 0.76 -17.41
C ASN A 14 -2.09 1.04 -18.79
N ALA A 15 -2.19 2.27 -19.30
CA ALA A 15 -1.59 2.64 -20.58
C ALA A 15 -0.07 2.39 -20.60
N MET A 16 0.63 2.73 -19.51
CA MET A 16 2.06 2.49 -19.40
C MET A 16 2.41 1.00 -19.27
N LYS A 17 1.62 0.24 -18.50
CA LYS A 17 1.77 -1.22 -18.35
C LYS A 17 1.62 -1.94 -19.69
N ASP A 18 0.66 -1.52 -20.51
CA ASP A 18 0.39 -2.15 -21.81
C ASP A 18 1.56 -1.93 -22.79
N VAL A 19 2.25 -0.79 -22.70
CA VAL A 19 3.45 -0.49 -23.48
C VAL A 19 4.69 -1.21 -22.93
N ASN A 20 4.89 -1.19 -21.61
CA ASN A 20 6.00 -1.85 -20.95
C ASN A 20 5.57 -2.43 -19.59
N PRO A 21 5.33 -3.76 -19.50
CA PRO A 21 4.90 -4.41 -18.27
C PRO A 21 5.88 -4.30 -17.09
N ASP A 22 7.17 -4.09 -17.34
CA ASP A 22 8.20 -3.97 -16.29
C ASP A 22 8.07 -2.68 -15.49
N LEU A 23 7.34 -1.68 -16.02
CA LEU A 23 7.02 -0.45 -15.30
C LEU A 23 6.19 -0.70 -14.04
N LEU A 24 5.51 -1.85 -13.93
CA LEU A 24 4.84 -2.24 -12.69
C LEU A 24 5.81 -2.51 -11.53
N SER A 25 7.06 -2.82 -11.85
CA SER A 25 8.13 -3.05 -10.88
C SER A 25 8.87 -1.76 -10.49
N ALA A 26 8.38 -0.58 -10.90
CA ALA A 26 8.97 0.69 -10.52
C ALA A 26 9.01 0.85 -8.98
N ILE A 27 10.18 1.23 -8.46
CA ILE A 27 10.43 1.48 -7.04
C ILE A 27 11.16 2.82 -6.87
N ASP A 28 10.99 3.46 -5.71
CA ASP A 28 11.78 4.62 -5.32
C ASP A 28 13.10 4.23 -4.63
N ASN A 29 13.87 5.24 -4.22
CA ASN A 29 15.14 5.06 -3.49
C ASN A 29 14.98 4.46 -2.08
N ARG A 30 13.75 4.24 -1.60
CA ARG A 30 13.45 3.58 -0.33
C ARG A 30 12.84 2.20 -0.55
N HIS A 31 12.95 1.64 -1.76
CA HIS A 31 12.38 0.34 -2.16
C HIS A 31 10.84 0.31 -2.14
N ARG A 32 10.17 1.46 -2.29
CA ARG A 32 8.71 1.55 -2.28
C ARG A 32 8.16 1.58 -3.70
N GLY A 33 7.31 0.62 -4.03
CA GLY A 33 6.73 0.48 -5.36
C GLY A 33 5.33 1.08 -5.51
N ILE A 34 4.70 0.82 -6.66
CA ILE A 34 3.35 1.30 -7.01
C ILE A 34 2.32 0.99 -5.91
N PHE A 35 2.29 -0.26 -5.43
CA PHE A 35 1.33 -0.69 -4.41
C PHE A 35 1.55 -0.03 -3.06
N TRP A 36 2.80 0.29 -2.71
CA TRP A 36 3.11 1.07 -1.53
C TRP A 36 2.45 2.45 -1.58
N TYR A 37 2.68 3.18 -2.68
CA TYR A 37 2.10 4.50 -2.87
C TYR A 37 0.57 4.46 -2.96
N ALA A 38 0.00 3.41 -3.56
CA ALA A 38 -1.44 3.21 -3.58
C ALA A 38 -2.02 2.99 -2.18
N ILE A 39 -1.35 2.18 -1.34
CA ILE A 39 -1.81 1.86 0.01
C ILE A 39 -1.73 3.07 0.94
N VAL A 40 -0.58 3.75 0.98
CA VAL A 40 -0.38 4.96 1.81
C VAL A 40 -1.40 6.06 1.48
N ASN A 41 -1.81 6.16 0.21
CA ASN A 41 -2.71 7.22 -0.25
C ASN A 41 -4.16 6.74 -0.47
N CYS A 42 -4.52 5.56 0.05
CA CYS A 42 -5.89 5.03 -0.05
C CYS A 42 -6.44 4.89 -1.48
N ARG A 43 -5.57 4.67 -2.47
CA ARG A 43 -5.96 4.57 -3.89
C ARG A 43 -6.43 3.15 -4.20
N GLN A 44 -7.64 2.85 -3.75
CA GLN A 44 -8.25 1.52 -3.88
C GLN A 44 -8.27 1.00 -5.32
N ASN A 45 -8.51 1.87 -6.30
CA ASN A 45 -8.52 1.52 -7.71
C ASN A 45 -7.15 0.97 -8.14
N VAL A 46 -6.06 1.64 -7.78
CA VAL A 46 -4.69 1.20 -8.08
C VAL A 46 -4.30 -0.04 -7.26
N PHE A 47 -4.66 -0.09 -5.97
CA PHE A 47 -4.42 -1.26 -5.13
C PHE A 47 -5.03 -2.53 -5.72
N ARG A 48 -6.25 -2.46 -6.27
CA ARG A 48 -6.94 -3.61 -6.89
C ARG A 48 -6.18 -4.23 -8.05
N LEU A 49 -5.20 -3.55 -8.65
CA LEU A 49 -4.33 -4.16 -9.67
C LEU A 49 -3.57 -5.38 -9.14
N ILE A 50 -3.37 -5.50 -7.82
CA ILE A 50 -2.64 -6.63 -7.22
C ILE A 50 -3.33 -7.97 -7.45
N TYR A 51 -4.66 -7.97 -7.61
CA TYR A 51 -5.43 -9.18 -7.92
C TYR A 51 -5.23 -9.64 -9.36
N SER A 52 -4.75 -8.77 -10.25
CA SER A 52 -4.40 -9.13 -11.63
C SER A 52 -2.97 -9.67 -11.78
N LEU A 53 -2.17 -9.63 -10.71
CA LEU A 53 -0.80 -10.13 -10.70
C LEU A 53 -0.77 -11.60 -10.30
N ASN A 54 0.14 -12.35 -10.91
CA ASN A 54 0.29 -13.79 -10.70
C ASN A 54 1.74 -14.17 -10.38
N GLY A 55 1.91 -15.27 -9.65
CA GLY A 55 3.21 -15.88 -9.35
C GLY A 55 4.21 -14.95 -8.68
N SER A 56 5.48 -15.10 -9.06
CA SER A 56 6.63 -14.44 -8.42
C SER A 56 6.52 -12.91 -8.35
N ARG A 57 5.84 -12.28 -9.30
CA ARG A 57 5.66 -10.82 -9.31
C ARG A 57 4.77 -10.35 -8.15
N LYS A 58 3.67 -11.08 -7.91
CA LYS A 58 2.77 -10.80 -6.77
C LYS A 58 3.48 -11.09 -5.45
N ASP A 59 4.20 -12.20 -5.38
CA ASP A 59 4.95 -12.59 -4.17
C ASP A 59 6.04 -11.57 -3.82
N MET A 60 6.76 -11.05 -4.81
CA MET A 60 7.78 -10.01 -4.60
C MET A 60 7.19 -8.73 -3.99
N ILE A 61 6.00 -8.34 -4.43
CA ILE A 61 5.30 -7.16 -3.90
C ILE A 61 4.81 -7.42 -2.47
N LEU A 62 4.17 -8.56 -2.23
CA LEU A 62 3.61 -8.89 -0.92
C LEU A 62 4.70 -9.13 0.13
N ASN A 63 5.86 -9.66 -0.26
CA ASN A 63 6.99 -9.88 0.63
C ASN A 63 7.94 -8.67 0.74
N GLY A 64 7.64 -7.58 0.02
CA GLY A 64 8.49 -6.39 -0.04
C GLY A 64 8.55 -5.64 1.30
N ILE A 65 9.75 -5.17 1.64
CA ILE A 65 10.01 -4.27 2.76
C ILE A 65 10.68 -2.99 2.24
N ASP A 66 10.34 -1.85 2.83
CA ASP A 66 11.03 -0.60 2.53
C ASP A 66 12.38 -0.50 3.27
N ALA A 67 13.10 0.59 3.00
CA ALA A 67 14.38 0.88 3.67
C ALA A 67 14.30 1.02 5.20
N PHE A 68 13.10 1.09 5.79
CA PHE A 68 12.86 1.19 7.22
C PHE A 68 12.26 -0.12 7.79
N GLY A 69 12.30 -1.22 7.04
CA GLY A 69 11.77 -2.51 7.48
C GLY A 69 10.24 -2.53 7.59
N ASN A 70 9.55 -1.51 7.07
CA ASN A 70 8.10 -1.51 7.00
C ASN A 70 7.67 -2.45 5.87
N ASN A 71 6.75 -3.36 6.17
CA ASN A 71 5.97 -4.07 5.14
C ASN A 71 4.70 -3.29 4.78
N LEU A 72 3.93 -3.74 3.80
CA LEU A 72 2.71 -3.05 3.34
C LEU A 72 1.71 -2.76 4.47
N LEU A 73 1.59 -3.60 5.50
CA LEU A 73 0.67 -3.35 6.62
C LEU A 73 1.07 -2.14 7.47
N HIS A 74 2.37 -1.94 7.72
CA HIS A 74 2.84 -0.77 8.47
C HIS A 74 2.41 0.56 7.82
N THR A 75 2.18 0.54 6.51
CA THR A 75 1.85 1.72 5.72
C THR A 75 0.39 2.13 5.81
N THR A 76 -0.49 1.19 6.18
CA THR A 76 -1.93 1.43 6.28
C THR A 76 -2.31 2.26 7.50
N ALA A 77 -1.46 2.30 8.54
CA ALA A 77 -1.70 3.06 9.76
C ALA A 77 -1.44 4.57 9.60
N HIS A 78 -0.73 4.99 8.55
CA HIS A 78 -0.40 6.40 8.30
C HIS A 78 -1.52 7.18 7.59
N LEU A 79 -2.67 6.52 7.36
CA LEU A 79 -3.78 6.99 6.53
C LEU A 79 -4.42 8.31 7.01
N GLY A 80 -4.33 8.60 8.31
CA GLY A 80 -5.01 9.73 8.92
C GLY A 80 -4.47 11.12 8.57
N SER A 81 -3.37 11.22 7.81
CA SER A 81 -2.68 12.49 7.55
C SER A 81 -2.86 13.07 6.15
N SER A 82 -3.31 12.30 5.14
CA SER A 82 -3.12 12.69 3.73
C SER A 82 -4.39 12.92 2.90
N SER A 83 -5.59 12.89 3.48
CA SER A 83 -6.82 13.02 2.69
C SER A 83 -7.75 14.12 3.21
N ASP A 84 -7.87 15.19 2.43
CA ASP A 84 -8.81 16.29 2.65
C ASP A 84 -10.28 15.81 2.76
N SER A 85 -10.59 14.63 2.22
CA SER A 85 -11.92 14.01 2.30
C SER A 85 -12.26 13.42 3.67
N TYR A 86 -11.26 12.98 4.45
CA TYR A 86 -11.48 12.42 5.79
C TYR A 86 -11.57 13.49 6.87
N ASN A 87 -11.10 14.70 6.57
CA ASN A 87 -11.11 15.86 7.47
C ASN A 87 -12.53 16.34 7.86
N ARG A 88 -13.60 15.80 7.22
CA ARG A 88 -15.01 16.05 7.59
C ARG A 88 -15.65 14.92 8.39
N SER A 89 -15.00 13.76 8.46
CA SER A 89 -15.53 12.57 9.14
C SER A 89 -15.08 12.58 10.60
N GLY A 90 -15.99 12.38 11.55
CA GLY A 90 -15.62 12.32 12.98
C GLY A 90 -14.60 11.20 13.26
N ALA A 91 -13.77 11.38 14.29
CA ALA A 91 -12.62 10.50 14.61
C ALA A 91 -12.95 9.00 14.63
N ALA A 92 -14.13 8.61 15.10
CA ALA A 92 -14.56 7.21 15.11
C ALA A 92 -14.76 6.63 13.70
N LEU A 93 -15.33 7.39 12.76
CA LEU A 93 -15.52 6.95 11.38
C LEU A 93 -14.19 6.87 10.62
N GLN A 94 -13.27 7.77 10.92
CA GLN A 94 -11.90 7.70 10.41
C GLN A 94 -11.23 6.41 10.86
N MET A 95 -11.19 6.14 12.17
CA MET A 95 -10.58 4.93 12.73
C MET A 95 -11.22 3.64 12.20
N GLN A 96 -12.55 3.61 12.03
CA GLN A 96 -13.23 2.47 11.40
C GLN A 96 -12.77 2.25 9.96
N SER A 97 -12.61 3.32 9.18
CA SER A 97 -12.17 3.21 7.78
C SER A 97 -10.72 2.73 7.68
N GLU A 98 -9.85 3.23 8.57
CA GLU A 98 -8.46 2.81 8.71
C GLU A 98 -8.36 1.31 9.04
N ILE A 99 -9.18 0.82 9.97
CA ILE A 99 -9.26 -0.61 10.30
C ILE A 99 -9.74 -1.45 9.11
N GLN A 100 -10.75 -0.98 8.36
CA GLN A 100 -11.22 -1.70 7.16
C GLN A 100 -10.14 -1.74 6.08
N TRP A 101 -9.40 -0.65 5.90
CA TRP A 101 -8.30 -0.59 4.95
C TRP A 101 -7.14 -1.50 5.34
N PHE A 102 -6.77 -1.53 6.62
CA PHE A 102 -5.81 -2.49 7.16
C PHE A 102 -6.21 -3.92 6.83
N LYS A 103 -7.46 -4.30 7.14
CA LYS A 103 -7.97 -5.66 6.89
C LYS A 103 -7.92 -6.06 5.41
N ALA A 104 -8.23 -5.13 4.50
CA ALA A 104 -8.17 -5.38 3.07
C ALA A 104 -6.73 -5.70 2.59
N VAL A 105 -5.73 -5.03 3.15
CA VAL A 105 -4.32 -5.33 2.87
C VAL A 105 -3.89 -6.62 3.57
N GLU A 106 -4.33 -6.83 4.81
CA GLU A 106 -4.03 -7.99 5.64
C GLU A 106 -4.49 -9.32 5.04
N GLU A 107 -5.62 -9.31 4.35
CA GLU A 107 -6.15 -10.50 3.66
C GLU A 107 -5.17 -11.06 2.62
N LEU A 108 -4.33 -10.20 2.02
CA LEU A 108 -3.34 -10.61 1.03
C LEU A 108 -2.00 -11.05 1.63
N MET A 109 -1.76 -10.76 2.91
CA MET A 109 -0.44 -10.92 3.51
C MET A 109 -0.35 -12.19 4.36
N HIS A 110 0.82 -12.85 4.29
CA HIS A 110 1.12 -13.98 5.16
C HIS A 110 1.12 -13.53 6.64
N PRO A 111 0.57 -14.33 7.58
CA PRO A 111 0.44 -13.94 8.99
C PRO A 111 1.72 -13.45 9.66
N MET A 112 2.89 -13.94 9.22
CA MET A 112 4.19 -13.49 9.75
C MET A 112 4.43 -11.98 9.62
N PHE A 113 3.87 -11.34 8.59
CA PHE A 113 4.03 -9.90 8.37
C PHE A 113 3.23 -9.05 9.35
N ARG A 114 2.22 -9.63 10.01
CA ARG A 114 1.44 -8.98 11.08
C ARG A 114 2.25 -8.85 12.37
N GLU A 115 3.20 -9.76 12.56
CA GLU A 115 4.07 -9.82 13.74
C GLU A 115 5.46 -9.23 13.48
N ALA A 116 5.79 -8.96 12.22
CA ALA A 116 7.07 -8.38 11.81
C ALA A 116 7.22 -6.98 12.40
N LYS A 117 8.41 -6.70 12.94
CA LYS A 117 8.76 -5.40 13.47
C LYS A 117 9.56 -4.60 12.45
N ASN A 118 9.22 -3.31 12.32
CA ASN A 118 10.04 -2.37 11.57
C ASN A 118 11.30 -1.98 12.36
N VAL A 119 12.10 -1.05 11.82
CA VAL A 119 13.33 -0.55 12.47
C VAL A 119 13.08 0.11 13.84
N ASP A 120 11.88 0.64 14.07
CA ASP A 120 11.47 1.22 15.36
C ASP A 120 10.99 0.16 16.36
N GLY A 121 11.06 -1.12 15.99
CA GLY A 121 10.61 -2.24 16.82
C GLY A 121 9.09 -2.38 16.91
N LYS A 122 8.34 -1.68 16.05
CA LYS A 122 6.86 -1.65 16.04
C LYS A 122 6.31 -2.65 15.04
N LYS A 123 5.25 -3.35 15.44
CA LYS A 123 4.39 -4.17 14.56
C LYS A 123 3.37 -3.28 13.85
N PRO A 124 2.78 -3.72 12.72
CA PRO A 124 1.77 -2.95 12.01
C PRO A 124 0.60 -2.46 12.86
N TYR A 125 0.06 -3.31 13.76
CA TYR A 125 -1.11 -2.94 14.57
C TYR A 125 -0.78 -1.90 15.64
N GLU A 126 0.50 -1.78 16.05
CA GLU A 126 0.95 -0.85 17.09
C GLU A 126 1.07 0.60 16.57
N LEU A 127 0.76 0.83 15.29
CA LEU A 127 0.82 2.13 14.64
C LEU A 127 -0.55 2.83 14.57
N PHE A 128 -1.64 2.18 15.04
CA PHE A 128 -2.99 2.75 15.13
C PHE A 128 -3.27 3.35 16.52
#